data_AF-A0A924ZKA5-F1
#
_entry.id   AF-A0A924ZKA5-F1
#
_cell.length_a   1.000
_cell.length_b   1.000
_cell.length_c   1.000
_cell.angle_alpha   90.00
_cell.angle_beta   90.00
_cell.angle_gamma   90.00
#
_symmetry.space_group_name_H-M   'P 1'
#
loop_
_entity.id
_entity.type
_entity.pdbx_description
1 polymer ?
#
loop_
_entity_poly.entity_id
_entity_poly.type
_entity_poly.pdbx_seq_one_letter_code
_entity_poly.pdbx_strand_id
1 'polypeptide(L)'
;MTGKKQRLASWVTLHIMNSADAKNYFGVTASRKVGNAIIRNKLKRWVRNCVRTEQWPEKLQSKTIVFVFRPQSDESFYYELQFKEFLAAYQKI
;
A
#
# COMPACT_ATOMS: atom_id res chain seq x y z
N MET A 1 13.67 -16.59 -4.27
CA MET A 1 12.95 -15.43 -4.85
C MET A 1 13.08 -14.25 -3.90
N THR A 2 14.01 -13.34 -4.15
CA THR A 2 14.33 -12.24 -3.22
C THR A 2 13.49 -11.02 -3.57
N GLY A 3 12.41 -10.77 -2.83
CA GLY A 3 11.61 -9.55 -2.96
C GLY A 3 12.25 -8.35 -2.27
N LYS A 4 12.20 -7.17 -2.88
CA LYS A 4 12.68 -5.92 -2.27
C LYS A 4 11.61 -5.38 -1.32
N LYS A 5 12.01 -5.01 -0.11
CA LYS A 5 11.16 -4.27 0.83
C LYS A 5 11.46 -2.78 0.70
N GLN A 6 10.43 -1.96 0.53
CA GLN A 6 10.56 -0.51 0.43
C GLN A 6 9.57 0.16 1.39
N ARG A 7 10.08 0.95 2.33
CA ARG A 7 9.24 1.72 3.26
C ARG A 7 8.86 3.05 2.60
N LEU A 8 7.57 3.32 2.41
CA LEU A 8 7.12 4.60 1.83
C LEU A 8 6.88 5.64 2.92
N ALA A 9 6.35 5.20 4.06
CA ALA A 9 6.10 6.02 5.23
C ALA A 9 6.27 5.19 6.50
N SER A 10 6.16 5.84 7.67
CA SER A 10 6.21 5.13 8.95
C SER A 10 5.17 4.02 9.04
N TRP A 11 4.01 4.23 8.39
CA TRP A 11 2.79 3.45 8.46
C TRP A 11 2.52 2.50 7.28
N VAL A 12 3.31 2.54 6.20
CA VAL A 12 3.15 1.61 5.07
C VAL A 12 4.48 1.16 4.48
N THR A 13 4.57 -0.13 4.16
CA THR A 13 5.72 -0.78 3.52
C THR A 13 5.25 -1.55 2.30
N LEU A 14 6.01 -1.50 1.22
CA LEU A 14 5.82 -2.30 0.02
C LEU A 14 6.76 -3.49 0.03
N HIS A 15 6.23 -4.63 -0.38
CA HIS A 15 7.01 -5.76 -0.84
C HIS A 15 6.88 -5.83 -2.36
N ILE A 16 8.00 -5.71 -3.06
CA ILE A 16 8.05 -5.64 -4.52
C ILE A 16 8.83 -6.84 -5.03
N MET A 17 8.22 -7.59 -5.95
CA MET A 17 8.79 -8.75 -6.60
C MET A 17 8.57 -8.63 -8.11
N ASN A 18 9.46 -9.22 -8.91
CA ASN A 18 9.19 -9.35 -10.34
C ASN A 18 7.99 -10.27 -10.55
N SER A 19 7.10 -9.90 -11.46
CA SER A 19 6.05 -10.81 -11.92
C SER A 19 6.64 -11.85 -12.85
N ALA A 20 6.08 -13.06 -12.84
CA ALA A 20 6.51 -14.15 -13.71
C ALA A 20 6.00 -14.00 -15.17
N ASP A 21 4.92 -13.25 -15.38
CA ASP A 21 4.21 -13.14 -16.67
C ASP A 21 4.16 -11.72 -17.23
N ALA A 22 5.05 -10.83 -16.75
CA ALA A 22 5.11 -9.41 -17.10
C ALA A 22 3.82 -8.61 -16.80
N LYS A 23 2.86 -9.17 -16.03
CA LYS A 23 1.68 -8.43 -15.56
C LYS A 23 1.92 -7.79 -14.20
N ASN A 24 1.06 -6.83 -13.87
CA ASN A 24 1.04 -6.20 -12.56
C ASN A 24 0.07 -6.94 -11.65
N TYR A 25 0.56 -7.33 -10.47
CA TYR A 25 -0.27 -7.87 -9.39
C TYR A 25 -0.16 -6.98 -8.17
N PHE A 26 -1.26 -6.82 -7.46
CA PHE A 26 -1.28 -6.09 -6.20
C PHE A 26 -1.99 -6.86 -5.10
N GLY A 27 -1.46 -6.73 -3.89
CA GLY A 27 -2.07 -7.21 -2.66
C GLY A 27 -2.08 -6.09 -1.62
N VAL A 28 -3.01 -6.15 -0.69
CA VAL A 28 -3.07 -5.21 0.44
C VAL A 28 -3.34 -5.95 1.74
N THR A 29 -2.45 -5.75 2.71
CA THR A 29 -2.50 -6.33 4.04
C THR A 29 -2.67 -5.21 5.07
N ALA A 30 -3.77 -5.28 5.81
CA ALA A 30 -4.00 -4.48 7.01
C ALA A 30 -4.45 -5.44 8.11
N SER A 31 -3.57 -5.72 9.07
CA SER A 31 -3.84 -6.69 10.15
C SER A 31 -4.89 -6.14 11.13
N ARG A 32 -5.42 -6.98 12.02
CA ARG A 32 -6.35 -6.53 13.07
C ARG A 32 -5.73 -5.46 13.99
N LYS A 33 -4.40 -5.44 14.13
CA LYS A 33 -3.64 -4.44 14.92
C LYS A 33 -3.58 -3.06 14.27
N VAL A 34 -3.97 -2.93 12.99
CA VAL A 34 -4.01 -1.63 12.28
C VAL A 34 -5.27 -0.85 12.65
N GLY A 35 -6.36 -1.54 13.01
CA GLY A 35 -7.63 -0.91 13.37
C GLY A 35 -8.82 -1.80 13.08
N ASN A 36 -10.01 -1.24 13.32
CA ASN A 36 -11.29 -1.92 13.09
C ASN A 36 -11.56 -2.20 11.60
N ALA A 37 -12.66 -2.89 11.30
CA ALA A 37 -13.01 -3.24 9.92
C ALA A 37 -13.22 -2.02 9.01
N ILE A 38 -13.77 -0.91 9.53
CA ILE A 38 -14.02 0.32 8.78
C ILE A 38 -12.70 0.91 8.29
N ILE A 39 -11.74 1.08 9.21
CA ILE A 39 -10.41 1.61 8.91
C ILE A 39 -9.65 0.71 7.94
N ARG A 40 -9.60 -0.60 8.20
CA ARG A 40 -8.92 -1.53 7.28
C ARG A 40 -9.53 -1.50 5.88
N ASN A 41 -10.85 -1.39 5.78
CA ASN A 41 -11.53 -1.32 4.49
C ASN A 41 -11.32 0.03 3.79
N LYS A 42 -11.26 1.15 4.53
CA LYS A 42 -10.85 2.48 4.01
C LYS A 42 -9.47 2.39 3.35
N LEU A 43 -8.46 1.87 4.07
CA LEU A 43 -7.09 1.74 3.57
C LEU A 43 -7.00 0.83 2.33
N LYS A 44 -7.69 -0.32 2.34
CA LYS A 44 -7.74 -1.22 1.17
C LYS A 44 -8.42 -0.57 -0.03
N ARG A 45 -9.47 0.25 0.18
CA ARG A 45 -10.14 1.01 -0.89
C ARG A 45 -9.20 2.04 -1.51
N TRP A 46 -8.40 2.74 -0.71
CA TRP A 46 -7.43 3.71 -1.21
C TRP A 46 -6.39 3.08 -2.12
N VAL A 47 -5.79 1.96 -1.69
CA VAL A 47 -4.87 1.20 -2.53
C VAL A 47 -5.56 0.86 -3.83
N ARG A 48 -6.70 0.14 -3.79
CA ARG A 48 -7.47 -0.26 -4.99
C ARG A 48 -7.79 0.91 -5.93
N ASN A 49 -8.14 2.06 -5.38
CA ASN A 49 -8.43 3.23 -6.19
C ASN A 49 -7.19 3.69 -6.95
N CYS A 50 -6.06 3.87 -6.25
CA CYS A 50 -4.80 4.30 -6.88
C CYS A 50 -4.37 3.31 -7.96
N VAL A 51 -4.42 2.00 -7.68
CA VAL A 51 -4.05 0.99 -8.68
C VAL A 51 -4.96 0.95 -9.91
N ARG A 52 -6.21 1.40 -9.76
CA ARG A 52 -7.23 1.40 -10.83
C ARG A 52 -7.20 2.68 -11.65
N THR A 53 -7.08 3.84 -10.99
CA THR A 53 -7.22 5.15 -11.62
C THR A 53 -5.89 5.76 -12.04
N GLU A 54 -4.81 5.43 -11.34
CA GLU A 54 -3.48 5.94 -11.65
C GLU A 54 -2.78 4.82 -12.41
N GLN A 55 -2.37 5.10 -13.65
CA GLN A 55 -1.46 4.21 -14.35
C GLN A 55 -0.29 3.96 -13.40
N TRP A 56 -0.07 2.68 -13.06
CA TRP A 56 1.02 2.26 -12.19
C TRP A 56 2.27 3.06 -12.52
N PRO A 57 2.97 3.65 -11.53
CA PRO A 57 4.29 4.24 -11.75
C PRO A 57 5.13 3.27 -12.58
N GLU A 58 5.88 3.77 -13.56
CA GLU A 58 6.63 2.92 -14.50
C GLU A 58 7.50 1.89 -13.79
N LYS A 59 8.11 2.29 -12.66
CA LYS A 59 8.91 1.43 -11.76
C LYS A 59 8.17 0.19 -11.22
N LEU A 60 6.84 0.21 -11.25
CA LEU A 60 5.95 -0.83 -10.75
C LEU A 60 5.38 -1.72 -11.87
N GLN A 61 5.76 -1.48 -13.13
CA GLN A 61 5.42 -2.36 -14.24
C GLN A 61 6.10 -3.73 -14.14
N SER A 62 5.37 -4.77 -14.56
CA SER A 62 5.78 -6.18 -14.47
C SER A 62 6.14 -6.61 -13.06
N LYS A 63 5.47 -6.06 -12.02
CA LYS A 63 5.74 -6.38 -10.61
C LYS A 63 4.53 -6.98 -9.90
N THR A 64 4.82 -7.83 -8.92
CA THR A 64 3.91 -8.19 -7.83
C THR A 64 4.22 -7.32 -6.62
N ILE A 65 3.23 -6.55 -6.17
CA ILE A 65 3.40 -5.54 -5.11
C ILE A 65 2.42 -5.80 -3.98
N VAL A 66 2.92 -5.95 -2.76
CA VAL A 66 2.07 -6.09 -1.57
C VAL A 66 2.24 -4.87 -0.67
N PHE A 67 1.15 -4.13 -0.50
CA PHE A 67 1.03 -3.03 0.45
C PHE A 67 0.78 -3.58 1.84
N VAL A 68 1.67 -3.29 2.79
CA VAL A 68 1.55 -3.72 4.19
C VAL A 68 1.41 -2.50 5.08
N PHE A 69 0.21 -2.29 5.59
CA PHE A 69 -0.08 -1.27 6.60
C PHE A 69 0.39 -1.73 7.97
N ARG A 70 1.05 -0.83 8.71
CA ARG A 70 1.73 -1.13 9.97
C ARG A 70 0.95 -0.54 11.15
N PRO A 71 0.80 -1.23 12.29
CA PRO A 71 0.25 -0.63 13.49
C PRO A 71 1.02 0.65 13.85
N GLN A 72 0.30 1.69 14.27
CA GLN A 72 0.88 2.91 14.81
C GLN A 72 0.68 2.95 16.32
N SER A 73 1.52 3.70 17.03
CA SER A 73 1.41 3.87 18.49
C SER A 73 0.16 4.67 18.87
N ASP A 74 -0.26 5.59 18.01
CA ASP A 74 -1.46 6.38 18.17
C ASP A 74 -2.65 5.68 17.47
N GLU A 75 -3.73 5.46 18.24
CA GLU A 75 -4.95 4.83 17.76
C GLU A 75 -5.77 5.73 16.83
N SER A 76 -5.68 7.06 16.97
CA SER A 76 -6.40 8.01 16.10
C SER A 76 -5.72 8.17 14.74
N PHE A 77 -4.45 7.76 14.62
CA PHE A 77 -3.62 7.98 13.43
C PHE A 77 -4.33 7.67 12.10
N TYR A 78 -4.94 6.49 11.98
CA TYR A 78 -5.59 6.08 10.73
C TYR A 78 -6.98 6.71 10.50
N TYR A 79 -7.61 7.21 11.55
CA TYR A 79 -8.83 8.01 11.44
C TYR A 79 -8.50 9.37 10.81
N GLU A 80 -7.46 10.02 11.34
CA GLU A 80 -7.00 11.34 10.92
C GLU A 80 -6.25 11.32 9.59
N LEU A 81 -5.57 10.22 9.27
CA LEU A 81 -4.88 10.06 8.00
C LEU A 81 -5.85 10.32 6.84
N GLN A 82 -5.47 11.23 5.96
CA GLN A 82 -6.22 11.66 4.79
C GLN A 82 -5.72 10.98 3.52
N PHE A 83 -6.61 10.86 2.52
CA PHE A 83 -6.24 10.21 1.26
C PHE A 83 -5.11 10.96 0.53
N LYS A 84 -5.07 12.29 0.64
CA LYS A 84 -3.99 13.12 0.09
C LYS A 84 -2.60 12.75 0.60
N GLU A 85 -2.48 12.35 1.87
CA GLU A 85 -1.21 11.94 2.47
C GLU A 85 -0.81 10.56 1.98
N PHE A 86 -1.79 9.68 1.78
CA PHE A 86 -1.58 8.39 1.14
C PHE A 86 -1.08 8.55 -0.30
N LEU A 87 -1.71 9.42 -1.09
CA LEU A 87 -1.29 9.74 -2.45
C LEU A 87 0.14 10.30 -2.50
N ALA A 88 0.47 11.24 -1.60
CA ALA A 88 1.81 11.79 -1.52
C ALA A 88 2.88 10.73 -1.18
N ALA A 89 2.53 9.70 -0.40
CA ALA A 89 3.42 8.57 -0.14
C ALA A 89 3.52 7.61 -1.34
N TYR A 90 2.42 7.39 -2.05
CA TYR A 90 2.36 6.54 -3.24
C TYR A 90 3.17 7.12 -4.42
N GLN A 91 3.11 8.44 -4.62
CA GLN A 91 3.87 9.12 -5.68
C GLN A 91 5.39 9.09 -5.49
N LYS A 92 5.88 8.75 -4.28
CA LYS A 92 7.32 8.64 -3.98
C LYS A 92 7.93 7.30 -4.41
N ILE A 93 7.14 6.37 -4.95
CA ILE A 93 7.61 5.06 -5.39
C ILE A 93 8.55 5.20 -6.60
#